data_AF-A0A8H6TUD1-F1
#
_entry.id   AF-A0A8H6TUD1-F1
#
_cell.length_a   1.000
_cell.length_b   1.000
_cell.length_c   1.000
_cell.angle_alpha   90.00
_cell.angle_beta   90.00
_cell.angle_gamma   90.00
#
_symmetry.space_group_name_H-M   'P 1'
#
loop_
_entity.id
_entity.type
_entity.pdbx_description
1 polymer ?
#
loop_
_entity_poly.entity_id
_entity_poly.type
_entity_poly.pdbx_seq_one_letter_code
_entity_poly.pdbx_strand_id
1 'polypeptide(L)'
;MSSLVVWHINSACAQTTGDIKTENLNPLVAAVKTAASPPWPGADTTEIKCLFKTLKAWAHGKDHGASRRALCIFHQLMQEDIAVAQKYAEPIGSILWDTVSEEGYNIMAYAAYLDFRLTNDRGIYQQTGSLHQLVQVQSLVEASMKCPWNKDSLENPVSARACALLARDLTLFFGTEMRLIHAMIPLSANMLSPDLEKFRKAYQVFCQHAQDSLTYLTAVRKQLDCIPANAGIDHFKSSYDHTISVYTAQHKQHNTKSIG
;
A
#
# COMPACT_ATOMS: atom_id res chain seq x y z
N MET A 1 30.03 -12.19 -1.32
CA MET A 1 28.62 -12.27 -0.87
C MET A 1 27.69 -11.31 -1.62
N SER A 2 28.22 -10.27 -2.29
CA SER A 2 27.53 -9.39 -3.26
C SER A 2 26.83 -10.10 -4.43
N SER A 3 27.17 -11.36 -4.70
CA SER A 3 26.54 -12.15 -5.76
C SER A 3 25.21 -12.77 -5.35
N LEU A 4 24.93 -13.02 -4.07
CA LEU A 4 23.80 -13.87 -3.67
C LEU A 4 22.46 -13.14 -3.69
N VAL A 5 22.43 -11.89 -3.22
CA VAL A 5 21.21 -11.04 -3.23
C VAL A 5 20.86 -10.66 -4.66
N VAL A 6 21.84 -10.20 -5.44
CA VAL A 6 21.66 -9.91 -6.87
C VAL A 6 21.31 -11.17 -7.65
N TRP A 7 21.84 -12.35 -7.28
CA TRP A 7 21.45 -13.63 -7.89
C TRP A 7 20.04 -14.07 -7.50
N HIS A 8 19.60 -13.91 -6.26
CA HIS A 8 18.21 -14.19 -5.88
C HIS A 8 17.21 -13.22 -6.53
N ILE A 9 17.58 -11.95 -6.65
CA ILE A 9 16.83 -10.91 -7.37
C ILE A 9 16.76 -11.26 -8.86
N ASN A 10 17.89 -11.54 -9.49
CA ASN A 10 17.96 -11.95 -10.89
C ASN A 10 17.28 -13.29 -11.13
N SER A 11 17.34 -14.24 -10.20
CA SER A 11 16.66 -15.55 -10.33
C SER A 11 15.15 -15.43 -10.13
N ALA A 12 14.67 -14.55 -9.25
CA ALA A 12 13.25 -14.25 -9.08
C ALA A 12 12.67 -13.51 -10.31
N CYS A 13 13.51 -12.76 -11.03
CA CYS A 13 13.11 -12.06 -12.25
C CYS A 13 13.41 -12.82 -13.55
N ALA A 14 14.37 -13.75 -13.57
CA ALA A 14 14.76 -14.59 -14.71
C ALA A 14 13.98 -15.90 -14.80
N GLN A 15 13.10 -16.21 -13.83
CA GLN A 15 12.01 -17.17 -14.05
C GLN A 15 10.94 -16.51 -14.95
N THR A 16 11.37 -16.18 -16.16
CA THR A 16 10.62 -15.62 -17.27
C THR A 16 9.95 -16.77 -18.02
N THR A 17 8.68 -17.04 -17.69
CA THR A 17 7.60 -17.59 -18.56
C THR A 17 6.50 -18.33 -17.77
N GLY A 18 6.66 -18.57 -16.48
CA GLY A 18 5.69 -19.32 -15.67
C GLY A 18 5.37 -18.61 -14.36
N ASP A 19 4.15 -18.86 -13.87
CA ASP A 19 3.58 -18.36 -12.61
C ASP A 19 4.62 -18.11 -11.51
N ILE A 20 4.70 -16.87 -11.01
CA ILE A 20 5.38 -16.62 -9.74
C ILE A 20 4.49 -17.18 -8.65
N LYS A 21 4.77 -18.42 -8.24
CA LYS A 21 4.26 -18.97 -6.99
C LYS A 21 4.71 -18.06 -5.85
N THR A 22 3.80 -17.73 -4.94
CA THR A 22 4.01 -16.92 -3.73
C THR A 22 5.25 -17.34 -2.91
N GLU A 23 5.67 -18.59 -3.06
CA GLU A 23 6.86 -19.18 -2.45
C GLU A 23 8.20 -18.56 -2.93
N ASN A 24 8.25 -17.94 -4.12
CA ASN A 24 9.51 -17.41 -4.69
C ASN A 24 9.83 -15.95 -4.29
N LEU A 25 8.86 -15.21 -3.72
CA LEU A 25 9.08 -13.84 -3.22
C LEU A 25 9.46 -13.81 -1.73
N ASN A 26 9.07 -14.84 -0.98
CA ASN A 26 9.39 -14.97 0.43
C ASN A 26 10.89 -15.04 0.73
N PRO A 27 11.75 -15.70 -0.07
CA PRO A 27 13.20 -15.69 0.12
C PRO A 27 13.83 -14.32 -0.12
N LEU A 28 13.27 -13.51 -1.03
CA LEU A 28 13.75 -12.15 -1.30
C LEU A 28 13.37 -11.20 -0.16
N VAL A 29 12.10 -11.25 0.27
CA VAL A 29 11.63 -10.50 1.43
C VAL A 29 12.33 -10.99 2.71
N ALA A 30 12.59 -12.29 2.85
CA ALA A 30 13.36 -12.84 3.94
C ALA A 30 14.82 -12.40 3.88
N ALA A 31 15.47 -12.37 2.72
CA ALA A 31 16.83 -11.85 2.57
C ALA A 31 16.90 -10.35 2.95
N VAL A 32 15.90 -9.57 2.56
CA VAL A 32 15.79 -8.15 2.98
C VAL A 32 15.47 -8.02 4.47
N LYS A 33 14.60 -8.85 5.05
CA LYS A 33 14.31 -8.90 6.50
C LYS A 33 15.51 -9.31 7.34
N THR A 34 16.29 -10.27 6.83
CA THR A 34 17.55 -10.74 7.43
C THR A 34 18.61 -9.64 7.37
N ALA A 35 18.59 -8.80 6.33
CA ALA A 35 19.44 -7.61 6.21
C ALA A 35 18.94 -6.37 6.99
N ALA A 36 17.63 -6.28 7.28
CA ALA A 36 16.97 -5.09 7.84
C ALA A 36 16.64 -5.17 9.34
N SER A 37 16.86 -6.31 10.02
CA SER A 37 16.61 -6.44 11.46
C SER A 37 17.78 -5.85 12.27
N PRO A 38 17.56 -4.82 13.11
CA PRO A 38 18.54 -4.44 14.13
C PRO A 38 18.65 -5.58 15.17
N PRO A 39 19.85 -5.93 15.67
CA PRO A 39 21.09 -5.16 15.61
C PRO A 39 22.12 -5.89 14.74
N TRP A 40 22.28 -5.53 13.46
CA TRP A 40 23.40 -6.05 12.67
C TRP A 40 24.35 -4.97 12.16
N PRO A 41 25.64 -5.05 12.53
CA PRO A 41 26.74 -4.39 11.84
C PRO A 41 27.06 -5.23 10.59
N GLY A 42 26.54 -4.89 9.40
CA GLY A 42 27.00 -5.61 8.20
C GLY A 42 26.25 -5.48 6.88
N ALA A 43 24.97 -5.09 6.84
CA ALA A 43 24.34 -4.72 5.57
C ALA A 43 24.89 -3.35 5.17
N ASP A 44 25.79 -3.31 4.19
CA ASP A 44 26.35 -2.06 3.71
C ASP A 44 25.19 -1.17 3.21
N THR A 45 25.16 0.09 3.63
CA THR A 45 24.20 1.10 3.15
C THR A 45 24.13 1.12 1.61
N THR A 46 25.23 0.75 0.96
CA THR A 46 25.35 0.55 -0.48
C THR A 46 24.38 -0.51 -1.03
N GLU A 47 24.17 -1.63 -0.34
CA GLU A 47 23.35 -2.75 -0.81
C GLU A 47 21.86 -2.41 -0.84
N ILE A 48 21.35 -1.78 0.22
CA ILE A 48 19.94 -1.36 0.30
C ILE A 48 19.63 -0.27 -0.74
N LYS A 49 20.55 0.69 -0.93
CA LYS A 49 20.43 1.70 -1.99
C LYS A 49 20.47 1.06 -3.39
N CYS A 50 21.34 0.08 -3.59
CA CYS A 50 21.45 -0.64 -4.86
C CYS A 50 20.15 -1.41 -5.18
N LEU A 51 19.53 -2.05 -4.17
CA LEU A 51 18.24 -2.71 -4.32
C LEU A 51 17.15 -1.74 -4.81
N PHE A 52 16.92 -0.62 -4.12
CA PHE A 52 15.90 0.35 -4.53
C PHE A 52 16.19 0.97 -5.90
N LYS A 53 17.46 1.25 -6.21
CA LYS A 53 17.88 1.73 -7.54
C LYS A 53 17.58 0.69 -8.64
N THR A 54 17.79 -0.60 -8.34
CA THR A 54 17.52 -1.69 -9.28
C THR A 54 16.03 -1.87 -9.52
N LEU A 55 15.22 -1.86 -8.46
CA LEU A 55 13.75 -1.90 -8.56
C LEU A 55 13.20 -0.72 -9.36
N LYS A 56 13.72 0.49 -9.12
CA LYS A 56 13.38 1.68 -9.91
C LYS A 56 13.76 1.52 -11.38
N ALA A 57 14.96 1.04 -11.69
CA ALA A 57 15.38 0.81 -13.07
C ALA A 57 14.47 -0.21 -13.79
N TRP A 58 14.07 -1.27 -13.10
CA TRP A 58 13.16 -2.27 -13.64
C TRP A 58 11.74 -1.75 -13.82
N ALA A 59 11.26 -0.87 -12.94
CA ALA A 59 9.98 -0.18 -13.11
C ALA A 59 9.92 0.63 -14.42
N HIS A 60 11.05 1.18 -14.88
CA HIS A 60 11.19 1.94 -16.14
C HIS A 60 11.55 1.06 -17.35
N GLY A 61 11.58 -0.26 -17.18
CA GLY A 61 11.82 -1.18 -18.30
C GLY A 61 10.69 -1.15 -19.33
N LYS A 62 10.91 -1.77 -20.49
CA LYS A 62 9.90 -1.91 -21.55
C LYS A 62 8.95 -3.11 -21.36
N ASP A 63 9.14 -3.90 -20.31
CA ASP A 63 8.34 -5.09 -20.00
C ASP A 63 7.35 -4.78 -18.87
N HIS A 64 6.05 -4.74 -19.19
CA HIS A 64 5.00 -4.44 -18.22
C HIS A 64 5.02 -5.38 -17.01
N GLY A 65 5.31 -6.67 -17.24
CA GLY A 65 5.38 -7.67 -16.19
C GLY A 65 6.53 -7.41 -15.22
N ALA A 66 7.71 -7.09 -15.74
CA ALA A 66 8.90 -6.75 -14.96
C ALA A 66 8.67 -5.46 -14.16
N SER A 67 8.10 -4.43 -14.80
CA SER A 67 7.77 -3.17 -14.15
C SER A 67 6.80 -3.40 -12.98
N ARG A 68 5.71 -4.12 -13.20
CA ARG A 68 4.72 -4.41 -12.15
C ARG A 68 5.33 -5.21 -10.99
N ARG A 69 6.15 -6.22 -11.27
CA ARG A 69 6.84 -7.00 -10.23
C ARG A 69 7.76 -6.13 -9.39
N ALA A 70 8.54 -5.26 -10.04
CA ALA A 70 9.42 -4.34 -9.35
C ALA A 70 8.64 -3.41 -8.41
N LEU A 71 7.51 -2.85 -8.86
CA LEU A 71 6.63 -2.03 -8.03
C LEU A 71 5.99 -2.81 -6.88
N CYS A 72 5.57 -4.06 -7.09
CA CYS A 72 5.05 -4.92 -6.02
C CYS A 72 6.10 -5.21 -4.95
N ILE A 73 7.35 -5.49 -5.35
CA ILE A 73 8.45 -5.72 -4.40
C ILE A 73 8.74 -4.42 -3.66
N PHE A 74 8.81 -3.29 -4.36
CA PHE A 74 9.01 -1.96 -3.75
C PHE A 74 7.94 -1.67 -2.69
N HIS A 75 6.66 -1.89 -3.03
CA HIS A 75 5.54 -1.70 -2.11
C HIS A 75 5.61 -2.66 -0.91
N GLN A 76 5.92 -3.94 -1.13
CA GLN A 76 6.08 -4.88 -0.01
C GLN A 76 7.17 -4.41 0.96
N LEU A 77 8.32 -3.92 0.45
CA LEU A 77 9.38 -3.39 1.30
C LEU A 77 8.92 -2.17 2.11
N MET A 78 8.13 -1.28 1.52
CA MET A 78 7.52 -0.15 2.24
C MET A 78 6.55 -0.58 3.33
N GLN A 79 5.77 -1.65 3.11
CA GLN A 79 4.86 -2.19 4.14
C GLN A 79 5.56 -2.88 5.29
N GLU A 80 6.77 -3.40 5.07
CA GLU A 80 7.57 -4.01 6.14
C GLU A 80 8.29 -2.93 6.96
N ASP A 81 8.95 -1.98 6.31
CA ASP A 81 9.61 -0.86 6.97
C ASP A 81 9.63 0.39 6.09
N ILE A 82 8.64 1.25 6.32
CA ILE A 82 8.51 2.52 5.60
C ILE A 82 9.67 3.48 5.90
N ALA A 83 10.28 3.42 7.09
CA ALA A 83 11.36 4.32 7.46
C ALA A 83 12.65 3.97 6.70
N VAL A 84 12.94 2.68 6.52
CA VAL A 84 14.03 2.20 5.66
C VAL A 84 13.79 2.61 4.21
N ALA A 85 12.58 2.41 3.68
CA ALA A 85 12.24 2.86 2.33
C ALA A 85 12.43 4.38 2.18
N GLN A 86 11.92 5.19 3.11
CA GLN A 86 12.06 6.65 3.10
C GLN A 86 13.50 7.14 3.20
N LYS A 87 14.38 6.38 3.85
CA LYS A 87 15.78 6.72 4.04
C LYS A 87 16.64 6.40 2.82
N TYR A 88 16.33 5.30 2.11
CA TYR A 88 17.23 4.76 1.08
C TYR A 88 16.64 4.69 -0.33
N ALA A 89 15.32 4.73 -0.48
CA ALA A 89 14.68 4.75 -1.78
C ALA A 89 14.60 6.17 -2.33
N GLU A 90 14.88 6.31 -3.63
CA GLU A 90 14.47 7.49 -4.38
C GLU A 90 13.02 7.30 -4.86
N PRO A 91 12.27 8.41 -5.09
CA PRO A 91 11.03 8.33 -5.84
C PRO A 91 11.24 7.60 -7.17
N ILE A 92 10.29 6.73 -7.51
CA ILE A 92 10.24 5.99 -8.77
C ILE A 92 10.21 7.02 -9.91
N GLY A 93 9.30 7.97 -9.86
CA GLY A 93 9.11 9.00 -10.89
C GLY A 93 8.14 8.58 -11.98
N SER A 94 7.98 9.46 -12.97
CA SER A 94 7.07 9.23 -14.10
C SER A 94 7.58 8.12 -15.02
N ILE A 95 6.86 7.01 -15.05
CA ILE A 95 7.08 5.94 -16.02
C ILE A 95 6.40 6.34 -17.34
N LEU A 96 7.16 6.31 -18.44
CA LEU A 96 6.66 6.63 -19.77
C LEU A 96 6.58 5.35 -20.61
N TRP A 97 5.42 5.11 -21.21
CA TRP A 97 5.18 3.98 -22.10
C TRP A 97 4.97 4.47 -23.54
N ASP A 98 5.64 3.80 -24.48
CA ASP A 98 5.55 4.12 -25.91
C ASP A 98 4.14 3.83 -26.48
N THR A 99 3.35 2.99 -25.81
CA THR A 99 1.97 2.64 -26.19
C THR A 99 0.98 2.93 -25.08
N VAL A 100 -0.15 3.54 -25.44
CA VAL A 100 -1.27 3.73 -24.52
C VAL A 100 -1.99 2.39 -24.36
N SER A 101 -1.63 1.66 -23.31
CA SER A 101 -2.33 0.45 -22.88
C SER A 101 -2.91 0.67 -21.49
N GLU A 102 -4.03 0.01 -21.20
CA GLU A 102 -4.62 0.01 -19.85
C GLU A 102 -3.62 -0.52 -18.82
N GLU A 103 -2.84 -1.54 -19.19
CA GLU A 103 -1.77 -2.08 -18.37
C GLU A 103 -0.69 -1.04 -18.03
N GLY A 104 -0.23 -0.29 -19.02
CA GLY A 104 0.72 0.81 -18.82
C GLY A 104 0.16 1.90 -17.91
N TYR A 105 -1.11 2.26 -18.08
CA TYR A 105 -1.79 3.24 -17.22
C TYR A 105 -1.87 2.76 -15.76
N ASN A 106 -2.21 1.50 -15.52
CA ASN A 106 -2.28 0.93 -14.17
C ASN A 106 -0.90 0.91 -13.49
N ILE A 107 0.16 0.59 -14.24
CA ILE A 107 1.54 0.64 -13.74
C ILE A 107 1.93 2.08 -13.36
N MET A 108 1.59 3.06 -14.19
CA MET A 108 1.87 4.48 -13.93
C MET A 108 1.11 4.99 -12.69
N ALA A 109 -0.19 4.69 -12.60
CA ALA A 109 -1.02 5.08 -11.46
C ALA A 109 -0.48 4.46 -10.15
N TYR A 110 -0.08 3.18 -10.21
CA TYR A 110 0.48 2.50 -9.06
C TYR A 110 1.85 3.04 -8.65
N ALA A 111 2.74 3.36 -9.59
CA ALA A 111 4.02 4.02 -9.28
C ALA A 111 3.81 5.41 -8.64
N ALA A 112 2.87 6.20 -9.17
CA ALA A 112 2.53 7.51 -8.61
C ALA A 112 1.99 7.39 -7.17
N TYR A 113 1.19 6.36 -6.89
CA TYR A 113 0.75 6.05 -5.54
C TYR A 113 1.94 5.74 -4.61
N LEU A 114 2.89 4.90 -5.04
CA LEU A 114 4.04 4.54 -4.22
C LEU A 114 4.93 5.73 -3.91
N ASP A 115 5.14 6.64 -4.86
CA ASP A 115 5.86 7.90 -4.62
C ASP A 115 5.13 8.82 -3.65
N PHE A 116 3.82 8.92 -3.80
CA PHE A 116 2.97 9.67 -2.88
C PHE A 116 3.08 9.11 -1.47
N ARG A 117 2.97 7.79 -1.31
CA ARG A 117 3.11 7.12 -0.02
C ARG A 117 4.52 7.29 0.56
N LEU A 118 5.57 7.09 -0.22
CA LEU A 118 6.95 7.25 0.22
C LEU A 118 7.18 8.63 0.86
N THR A 119 6.59 9.67 0.26
CA THR A 119 6.71 11.05 0.73
C THR A 119 5.81 11.34 1.94
N ASN A 120 4.58 10.83 1.94
CA ASN A 120 3.52 11.24 2.87
C ASN A 120 3.28 10.26 4.03
N ASP A 121 3.91 9.09 4.07
CA ASP A 121 3.80 8.14 5.20
C ASP A 121 4.81 8.47 6.33
N ARG A 122 5.27 9.73 6.42
CA ARG A 122 6.19 10.19 7.46
C ARG A 122 5.41 10.59 8.71
N GLY A 123 5.72 9.97 9.84
CA GLY A 123 5.20 10.39 11.14
C GLY A 123 3.76 9.96 11.45
N ILE A 124 3.12 9.15 10.60
CA ILE A 124 1.75 8.66 10.82
C ILE A 124 1.63 7.83 12.11
N TYR A 125 2.70 7.14 12.50
CA TYR A 125 2.73 6.34 13.72
C TYR A 125 3.07 7.12 14.98
N GLN A 126 3.42 8.42 14.89
CA GLN A 126 3.76 9.22 16.06
C GLN A 126 2.54 9.67 16.87
N GLN A 127 1.31 9.33 16.41
CA GLN A 127 0.02 9.52 17.11
C GLN A 127 -0.09 10.80 17.94
N THR A 128 0.30 11.95 17.39
CA THR A 128 0.27 13.22 18.13
C THR A 128 -1.13 13.82 18.20
N GLY A 129 -2.13 13.19 17.57
CA GLY A 129 -3.53 13.63 17.59
C GLY A 129 -3.75 14.98 16.90
N SER A 130 -2.81 15.40 16.05
CA SER A 130 -2.90 16.70 15.38
C SER A 130 -3.82 16.65 14.17
N LEU A 131 -4.54 17.74 13.94
CA LEU A 131 -5.37 17.92 12.74
C LEU A 131 -4.54 17.80 11.44
N HIS A 132 -3.28 18.23 11.47
CA HIS A 132 -2.36 18.07 10.34
C HIS A 132 -2.14 16.59 10.00
N GLN A 133 -1.86 15.76 11.01
CA GLN A 133 -1.69 14.32 10.83
C GLN A 133 -2.97 13.66 10.29
N LEU A 134 -4.15 14.09 10.74
CA LEU A 134 -5.43 13.60 10.23
C LEU A 134 -5.59 13.87 8.73
N VAL A 135 -5.33 15.11 8.28
CA VAL A 135 -5.42 15.49 6.85
C VAL A 135 -4.42 14.71 5.99
N GLN A 136 -3.22 14.46 6.51
CA GLN A 136 -2.20 13.67 5.83
C GLN A 136 -2.64 12.21 5.65
N VAL A 137 -3.21 11.58 6.70
CA VAL A 137 -3.76 10.23 6.63
C VAL A 137 -4.95 10.15 5.67
N GLN A 138 -5.83 11.16 5.68
CA GLN A 138 -6.95 11.27 4.74
C GLN A 138 -6.47 11.26 3.28
N SER A 139 -5.41 12.00 2.98
CA SER A 139 -4.85 12.04 1.64
C SER A 139 -4.30 10.68 1.19
N LEU A 140 -3.77 9.86 2.12
CA LEU A 140 -3.32 8.50 1.84
C LEU A 140 -4.46 7.50 1.66
N VAL A 141 -5.55 7.67 2.40
CA VAL A 141 -6.79 6.90 2.19
C VAL A 141 -7.31 7.14 0.77
N GLU A 142 -7.47 8.40 0.36
CA GLU A 142 -7.89 8.74 -1.00
C GLU A 142 -6.95 8.16 -2.07
N ALA A 143 -5.64 8.33 -1.90
CA ALA A 143 -4.66 7.86 -2.88
C ALA A 143 -4.72 6.34 -3.07
N SER A 144 -4.99 5.58 -1.99
CA SER A 144 -5.08 4.13 -2.03
C SER A 144 -6.27 3.62 -2.85
N MET A 145 -7.32 4.43 -3.00
CA MET A 145 -8.52 4.12 -3.79
C MET A 145 -8.44 4.60 -5.25
N LYS A 146 -7.50 5.49 -5.59
CA LYS A 146 -7.38 6.08 -6.94
C LYS A 146 -6.73 5.15 -7.98
N CYS A 147 -6.13 4.03 -7.56
CA CYS A 147 -5.54 3.06 -8.49
C CYS A 147 -6.63 2.26 -9.22
N PRO A 148 -6.66 2.25 -10.56
CA PRO A 148 -7.66 1.51 -11.31
C PRO A 148 -7.36 0.02 -11.30
N TRP A 149 -8.32 -0.79 -10.85
CA TRP A 149 -8.27 -2.25 -10.99
C TRP A 149 -9.58 -2.73 -11.61
N ASN A 150 -9.52 -3.18 -12.85
CA ASN A 150 -10.63 -3.87 -13.49
C ASN A 150 -10.46 -5.39 -13.35
N LYS A 151 -11.52 -6.14 -13.63
CA LYS A 151 -11.52 -7.61 -13.51
C LYS A 151 -10.40 -8.24 -14.35
N ASP A 152 -10.25 -7.79 -15.60
CA ASP A 152 -9.31 -8.35 -16.56
C ASP A 152 -7.85 -8.14 -16.14
N SER A 153 -7.57 -7.00 -15.48
CA SER A 153 -6.26 -6.71 -14.89
C SER A 153 -5.90 -7.67 -13.77
N LEU A 154 -6.90 -8.15 -13.00
CA LEU A 154 -6.70 -8.99 -11.82
C LEU A 154 -6.60 -10.48 -12.14
N GLU A 155 -6.90 -10.92 -13.36
CA GLU A 155 -6.59 -12.28 -13.82
C GLU A 155 -5.07 -12.55 -13.81
N ASN A 156 -4.26 -11.49 -13.90
CA ASN A 156 -2.81 -11.56 -13.72
C ASN A 156 -2.45 -11.64 -12.21
N PRO A 157 -1.73 -12.67 -11.75
CA PRO A 157 -1.38 -12.84 -10.34
C PRO A 157 -0.58 -11.67 -9.74
N VAL A 158 0.27 -11.02 -10.53
CA VAL A 158 1.08 -9.88 -10.07
C VAL A 158 0.19 -8.65 -9.85
N SER A 159 -0.81 -8.42 -10.70
CA SER A 159 -1.81 -7.36 -10.50
C SER A 159 -2.70 -7.64 -9.30
N ALA A 160 -3.15 -8.89 -9.14
CA ALA A 160 -3.90 -9.30 -7.95
C ALA A 160 -3.11 -9.03 -6.67
N ARG A 161 -1.80 -9.28 -6.69
CA ARG A 161 -0.90 -8.96 -5.58
C ARG A 161 -0.78 -7.45 -5.34
N ALA A 162 -0.61 -6.64 -6.38
CA ALA A 162 -0.56 -5.17 -6.27
C ALA A 162 -1.84 -4.62 -5.62
N CYS A 163 -3.00 -5.11 -6.09
CA CYS A 163 -4.31 -4.75 -5.57
C CYS A 163 -4.46 -5.16 -4.09
N ALA A 164 -4.02 -6.36 -3.71
CA ALA A 164 -4.03 -6.81 -2.33
C ALA A 164 -3.14 -5.95 -1.42
N LEU A 165 -1.98 -5.51 -1.90
CA LEU A 165 -1.10 -4.60 -1.15
C LEU A 165 -1.79 -3.24 -0.93
N LEU A 166 -2.42 -2.68 -1.96
CA LEU A 166 -3.19 -1.43 -1.84
C LEU A 166 -4.36 -1.53 -0.87
N ALA A 167 -5.11 -2.63 -0.90
CA ALA A 167 -6.20 -2.84 0.04
C ALA A 167 -5.71 -2.94 1.50
N ARG A 168 -4.53 -3.54 1.72
CA ARG A 168 -3.88 -3.56 3.03
C ARG A 168 -3.49 -2.16 3.50
N ASP A 169 -2.95 -1.33 2.61
CA ASP A 169 -2.64 0.07 2.92
C ASP A 169 -3.91 0.87 3.23
N LEU A 170 -4.96 0.74 2.41
CA LEU A 170 -6.25 1.38 2.65
C LEU A 170 -6.81 1.04 4.04
N THR A 171 -6.76 -0.25 4.40
CA THR A 171 -7.16 -0.74 5.73
C THR A 171 -6.37 -0.04 6.84
N LEU A 172 -5.05 0.04 6.68
CA LEU A 172 -4.14 0.59 7.68
C LEU A 172 -4.35 2.09 7.86
N PHE A 173 -4.44 2.83 6.74
CA PHE A 173 -4.61 4.27 6.76
C PHE A 173 -5.99 4.66 7.27
N PHE A 174 -7.06 4.01 6.81
CA PHE A 174 -8.40 4.29 7.33
C PHE A 174 -8.51 3.92 8.82
N GLY A 175 -7.96 2.78 9.25
CA GLY A 175 -7.94 2.42 10.66
C GLY A 175 -7.18 3.45 11.52
N THR A 176 -6.18 4.09 10.94
CA THR A 176 -5.45 5.20 11.60
C THR A 176 -6.26 6.49 11.60
N GLU A 177 -6.94 6.82 10.50
CA GLU A 177 -7.87 7.95 10.40
C GLU A 177 -8.94 7.85 11.50
N MET A 178 -9.58 6.69 11.62
CA MET A 178 -10.59 6.41 12.64
C MET A 178 -10.06 6.64 14.07
N ARG A 179 -8.84 6.15 14.38
CA ARG A 179 -8.23 6.36 15.70
C ARG A 179 -7.97 7.84 15.98
N LEU A 180 -7.49 8.60 14.98
CA LEU A 180 -7.26 10.03 15.11
C LEU A 180 -8.59 10.78 15.33
N ILE A 181 -9.63 10.46 14.56
CA ILE A 181 -10.97 11.02 14.76
C ILE A 181 -11.48 10.74 16.16
N HIS A 182 -11.42 9.49 16.62
CA HIS A 182 -11.89 9.11 17.97
C HIS A 182 -11.11 9.81 19.09
N ALA A 183 -9.81 10.04 18.91
CA ALA A 183 -9.01 10.80 19.86
C ALA A 183 -9.36 12.30 19.86
N MET A 184 -9.76 12.87 18.72
CA MET A 184 -10.08 14.29 18.58
C MET A 184 -11.51 14.66 18.98
N ILE A 185 -12.49 13.74 18.87
CA ILE A 185 -13.89 13.97 19.29
C ILE A 185 -14.00 14.55 20.71
N PRO A 186 -13.43 13.94 21.78
CA PRO A 186 -13.56 14.48 23.13
C PRO A 186 -12.85 15.83 23.30
N LEU A 187 -11.84 16.13 22.49
CA LEU A 187 -11.11 17.40 22.52
C LEU A 187 -11.86 18.53 21.82
N SER A 188 -12.81 18.21 20.92
CA SER A 188 -13.51 19.19 20.08
C SER A 188 -14.30 20.23 20.87
N ALA A 189 -14.80 19.88 22.06
CA ALA A 189 -15.50 20.81 22.94
C ALA A 189 -14.62 21.98 23.42
N ASN A 190 -13.30 21.78 23.44
CA ASN A 190 -12.32 22.76 23.90
C ASN A 190 -11.54 23.40 22.73
N MET A 191 -11.88 23.10 21.48
CA MET A 191 -11.21 23.68 20.32
C MET A 191 -11.67 25.12 20.06
N LEU A 192 -10.75 25.97 19.63
CA LEU A 192 -11.09 27.29 19.10
C LEU A 192 -11.91 27.15 17.81
N SER A 193 -12.81 28.09 17.53
CA SER A 193 -13.72 28.02 16.38
C SER A 193 -13.04 27.70 15.04
N PRO A 194 -11.86 28.25 14.69
CA PRO A 194 -11.19 27.92 13.43
C PRO A 194 -10.73 26.46 13.35
N ASP A 195 -10.27 25.88 14.46
CA ASP A 195 -9.80 24.49 14.47
C ASP A 195 -10.94 23.50 14.60
N LEU A 196 -12.01 23.87 15.31
CA LEU A 196 -13.27 23.13 15.33
C LEU A 196 -13.88 23.02 13.92
N GLU A 197 -13.85 24.10 13.15
CA GLU A 197 -14.38 24.09 11.78
C GLU A 197 -13.54 23.20 10.85
N LYS A 198 -12.21 23.24 10.97
CA LYS A 198 -11.34 22.31 10.23
C LYS A 198 -11.60 20.86 10.66
N PHE A 199 -11.79 20.61 11.95
CA PHE A 199 -12.09 19.28 12.46
C PHE A 199 -13.44 18.77 11.93
N ARG A 200 -14.47 19.61 11.88
CA ARG A 200 -15.78 19.25 11.28
C ARG A 200 -15.64 18.84 9.82
N LYS A 201 -14.86 19.59 9.03
CA LYS A 201 -14.59 19.25 7.63
C LYS A 201 -13.85 17.90 7.52
N ALA A 202 -12.83 17.70 8.34
CA ALA A 202 -12.11 16.42 8.38
C ALA A 202 -13.04 15.26 8.81
N TYR A 203 -13.96 15.48 9.75
CA TYR A 203 -14.95 14.49 10.15
C TYR A 203 -15.92 14.13 9.01
N GLN A 204 -16.37 15.11 8.22
CA GLN A 204 -17.20 14.87 7.03
C GLN A 204 -16.46 14.01 5.99
N VAL A 205 -15.18 14.33 5.75
CA VAL A 205 -14.29 13.53 4.89
C VAL A 205 -14.18 12.10 5.41
N PHE A 206 -14.00 11.90 6.73
CA PHE A 206 -13.97 10.57 7.34
C PHE A 206 -15.26 9.78 7.09
N CYS A 207 -16.44 10.40 7.23
CA CYS A 207 -17.71 9.73 6.93
C CYS A 207 -17.80 9.28 5.46
N GLN A 208 -17.33 10.12 4.53
CA GLN A 208 -17.28 9.78 3.11
C GLN A 208 -16.28 8.63 2.85
N HIS A 209 -15.07 8.72 3.42
CA HIS A 209 -14.06 7.67 3.34
C HIS A 209 -14.56 6.34 3.87
N ALA A 210 -15.38 6.33 4.93
CA ALA A 210 -15.97 5.13 5.47
C ALA A 210 -16.79 4.38 4.39
N GLN A 211 -17.65 5.11 3.68
CA GLN A 211 -18.49 4.54 2.62
C GLN A 211 -17.67 4.15 1.37
N ASP A 212 -16.73 4.98 0.95
CA ASP A 212 -15.93 4.76 -0.26
C ASP A 212 -14.99 3.58 -0.07
N SER A 213 -14.33 3.49 1.08
CA SER A 213 -13.44 2.38 1.39
C SER A 213 -14.21 1.06 1.47
N LEU A 214 -15.42 1.05 2.07
CA LEU A 214 -16.24 -0.16 2.11
C LEU A 214 -16.65 -0.60 0.69
N THR A 215 -17.06 0.35 -0.15
CA THR A 215 -17.43 0.10 -1.55
C THR A 215 -16.27 -0.45 -2.35
N TYR A 216 -15.12 0.22 -2.29
CA TYR A 216 -13.88 -0.21 -2.93
C TYR A 216 -13.47 -1.59 -2.45
N LEU A 217 -13.45 -1.79 -1.12
CA LEU A 217 -12.99 -3.05 -0.56
C LEU A 217 -13.91 -4.20 -0.99
N THR A 218 -15.23 -4.00 -0.96
CA THR A 218 -16.21 -5.02 -1.41
C THR A 218 -16.04 -5.35 -2.89
N ALA A 219 -15.80 -4.35 -3.74
CA ALA A 219 -15.59 -4.55 -5.18
C ALA A 219 -14.34 -5.39 -5.45
N VAL A 220 -13.21 -5.04 -4.83
CA VAL A 220 -11.95 -5.77 -4.94
C VAL A 220 -12.10 -7.20 -4.40
N ARG A 221 -12.79 -7.40 -3.27
CA ARG A 221 -13.03 -8.75 -2.72
C ARG A 221 -13.75 -9.64 -3.73
N LYS A 222 -14.84 -9.12 -4.32
CA LYS A 222 -15.64 -9.83 -5.33
C LYS A 222 -14.82 -10.19 -6.57
N GLN A 223 -13.93 -9.29 -7.00
CA GLN A 223 -13.02 -9.56 -8.11
C GLN A 223 -11.98 -10.63 -7.75
N LEU A 224 -11.40 -10.59 -6.55
CA LEU A 224 -10.45 -11.60 -6.07
C LEU A 224 -11.08 -13.00 -5.91
N ASP A 225 -12.38 -13.08 -5.57
CA ASP A 225 -13.10 -14.36 -5.49
C ASP A 225 -13.27 -15.05 -6.84
N CYS A 226 -13.23 -14.29 -7.93
CA CYS A 226 -13.28 -14.82 -9.28
C CYS A 226 -11.94 -15.42 -9.75
N ILE A 227 -10.84 -15.19 -9.00
CA ILE A 227 -9.52 -15.73 -9.32
C ILE A 227 -9.38 -17.13 -8.67
N PRO A 228 -8.97 -18.14 -9.44
CA PRO A 228 -8.83 -19.51 -8.94
C PRO A 228 -7.80 -19.61 -7.80
N ALA A 229 -8.06 -20.50 -6.83
CA ALA A 229 -7.31 -20.62 -5.57
C ALA A 229 -5.82 -20.94 -5.75
N ASN A 230 -5.43 -21.52 -6.88
CA ASN A 230 -4.04 -21.81 -7.23
C ASN A 230 -3.16 -20.57 -7.49
N ALA A 231 -3.74 -19.36 -7.54
CA ALA A 231 -3.00 -18.11 -7.71
C ALA A 231 -2.26 -17.64 -6.43
N GLY A 232 -2.34 -18.38 -5.32
CA GLY A 232 -1.61 -18.07 -4.08
C GLY A 232 -2.13 -16.84 -3.34
N ILE A 233 -3.36 -16.42 -3.60
CA ILE A 233 -3.97 -15.21 -3.02
C ILE A 233 -4.81 -15.46 -1.76
N ASP A 234 -4.93 -16.71 -1.31
CA ASP A 234 -5.85 -17.10 -0.24
C ASP A 234 -5.52 -16.46 1.12
N HIS A 235 -4.23 -16.24 1.41
CA HIS A 235 -3.82 -15.51 2.60
C HIS A 235 -4.31 -14.04 2.56
N PHE A 236 -4.36 -13.43 1.38
CA PHE A 236 -4.90 -12.08 1.20
C PHE A 236 -6.41 -12.05 1.38
N LYS A 237 -7.13 -13.04 0.82
CA LYS A 237 -8.59 -13.18 1.00
C LYS A 237 -8.98 -13.22 2.48
N SER A 238 -8.25 -14.00 3.30
CA SER A 238 -8.51 -14.11 4.74
C SER A 238 -8.22 -12.82 5.52
N SER A 239 -7.11 -12.13 5.23
CA SER A 239 -6.81 -10.82 5.83
C SER A 239 -7.88 -9.77 5.46
N TYR A 240 -8.46 -9.90 4.27
CA TYR A 240 -9.49 -9.02 3.76
C TYR A 240 -10.83 -9.19 4.48
N ASP A 241 -11.25 -10.45 4.68
CA ASP A 241 -12.50 -10.77 5.37
C ASP A 241 -12.47 -10.28 6.81
N HIS A 242 -11.31 -10.39 7.47
CA HIS A 242 -11.11 -9.82 8.79
C HIS A 242 -11.29 -8.30 8.78
N THR A 243 -10.67 -7.59 7.82
CA THR A 243 -10.83 -6.15 7.67
C THR A 243 -12.28 -5.76 7.44
N ILE A 244 -12.96 -6.33 6.44
CA ILE A 244 -14.36 -6.02 6.13
C ILE A 244 -15.24 -6.25 7.36
N SER A 245 -15.00 -7.35 8.09
CA SER A 245 -15.77 -7.70 9.28
C SER A 245 -15.61 -6.66 10.41
N VAL A 246 -14.36 -6.24 10.69
CA VAL A 246 -14.07 -5.17 11.65
C VAL A 246 -14.74 -3.86 11.22
N TYR A 247 -14.64 -3.52 9.93
CA TYR A 247 -15.21 -2.31 9.35
C TYR A 247 -16.75 -2.28 9.46
N THR A 248 -17.39 -3.39 9.12
CA THR A 248 -18.85 -3.54 9.13
C THR A 248 -19.38 -3.48 10.57
N ALA A 249 -18.66 -4.08 11.52
CA ALA A 249 -18.99 -4.03 12.94
C ALA A 249 -18.90 -2.59 13.50
N GLN A 250 -17.84 -1.86 13.15
CA GLN A 250 -17.62 -0.49 13.60
C GLN A 250 -18.61 0.50 12.94
N HIS A 251 -18.89 0.35 11.65
CA HIS A 251 -19.86 1.18 10.93
C HIS A 251 -21.29 1.02 11.49
N LYS A 252 -21.70 -0.20 11.87
CA LYS A 252 -23.00 -0.46 12.51
C LYS A 252 -23.13 0.22 13.88
N GLN A 253 -22.06 0.33 14.65
CA GLN A 253 -22.06 1.02 15.95
C GLN A 253 -22.19 2.55 15.81
N HIS A 254 -21.69 3.13 14.72
CA HIS A 254 -21.78 4.58 14.48
C HIS A 254 -23.13 5.00 13.88
N ASN A 255 -23.75 4.19 13.00
CA ASN A 255 -25.09 4.50 12.46
C ASN A 255 -26.24 4.30 13.47
N THR A 256 -26.01 3.61 14.59
CA THR A 256 -27.00 3.47 15.68
C THR A 256 -26.86 4.53 16.77
N LYS A 257 -25.79 5.33 16.74
CA LYS A 257 -25.62 6.51 17.59
C LYS A 257 -25.60 7.75 16.70
N SER A 258 -26.75 8.09 16.10
CA SER A 258 -26.91 9.45 15.59
C SER A 258 -26.70 10.39 16.77
N ILE A 259 -25.67 11.21 16.68
CA ILE A 259 -25.40 12.30 17.61
C ILE A 259 -26.65 13.18 17.58
N GLY A 260 -27.45 13.09 18.64
CA GLY A 260 -28.45 14.10 19.00
C GLY A 260 -27.80 15.28 19.68
#